data_AF-Q1GPJ5-F1
#
_entry.id   AF-Q1GPJ5-F1
#
_cell.length_a   1.000
_cell.length_b   1.000
_cell.length_c   1.000
_cell.angle_alpha   90.00
_cell.angle_beta   90.00
_cell.angle_gamma   90.00
#
_symmetry.space_group_name_H-M   'P 1'
#
loop_
_entity.id
_entity.type
_entity.pdbx_description
1 polymer ?
#
loop_
_entity_poly.entity_id
_entity_poly.type
_entity_poly.pdbx_seq_one_letter_code
_entity_poly.pdbx_strand_id
1 'polypeptide(L)'
;MTKRNQANEERRLFALNHVFGSAPWLKPSEKTRHKVKVFKSGNSLAVRIPAGTRLVAGTEMDLIVEDGQFLSYEPANQPKRKFNIAKVAGSATDLNLIAPEDRLFDDRALLTGKNSGNDGT
;
A
#
# COMPACT_ATOMS: atom_id res chain seq x y z
N MET A 1 -27.26 -26.75 1.09
CA MET A 1 -26.02 -26.28 1.74
C MET A 1 -25.71 -27.16 2.94
N THR A 2 -24.55 -27.81 2.94
CA THR A 2 -24.22 -28.95 3.84
C THR A 2 -23.62 -28.45 5.17
N LYS A 3 -24.11 -28.97 6.30
CA LYS A 3 -23.72 -28.61 7.69
C LYS A 3 -22.19 -28.58 7.96
N ARG A 4 -21.37 -29.23 7.12
CA ARG A 4 -19.90 -29.24 7.20
C ARG A 4 -19.26 -27.89 6.83
N ASN A 5 -19.88 -27.09 5.95
CA ASN A 5 -19.33 -25.77 5.59
C ASN A 5 -19.51 -24.76 6.71
N GLN A 6 -20.66 -24.81 7.40
CA GLN A 6 -20.98 -23.91 8.50
C GLN A 6 -20.03 -24.11 9.71
N ALA A 7 -19.75 -25.36 10.07
CA ALA A 7 -18.78 -25.67 11.13
C ALA A 7 -17.33 -25.26 10.78
N ASN A 8 -16.97 -25.23 9.50
CA ASN A 8 -15.64 -24.80 9.05
C ASN A 8 -15.50 -23.27 9.05
N GLU A 9 -16.57 -22.55 8.74
CA GLU A 9 -16.66 -21.10 8.88
C GLU A 9 -16.61 -20.68 10.36
N GLU A 10 -17.35 -21.36 11.23
CA GLU A 10 -17.34 -21.12 12.68
C GLU A 10 -15.95 -21.35 13.30
N ARG A 11 -15.23 -22.40 12.89
CA ARG A 11 -13.85 -22.66 13.33
C ARG A 11 -12.86 -21.60 12.83
N ARG A 12 -13.03 -21.11 11.60
CA ARG A 12 -12.22 -20.02 11.03
C ARG A 12 -12.46 -18.70 11.75
N LEU A 13 -13.72 -18.37 12.04
CA LEU A 13 -14.11 -17.19 12.79
C LEU A 13 -13.58 -17.25 14.24
N PHE A 14 -13.65 -18.41 14.88
CA PHE A 14 -13.12 -18.61 16.24
C PHE A 14 -11.59 -18.49 16.29
N ALA A 15 -10.88 -19.08 15.33
CA ALA A 15 -9.42 -18.96 15.23
C ALA A 15 -8.97 -17.51 14.92
N LEU A 16 -9.70 -16.79 14.05
CA LEU A 16 -9.46 -15.36 13.84
C LEU A 16 -9.69 -14.58 15.15
N ASN A 17 -10.83 -14.77 15.81
CA ASN A 17 -11.18 -14.01 17.02
C ASN A 17 -10.21 -14.23 18.19
N HIS A 18 -9.61 -15.42 18.32
CA HIS A 18 -8.59 -15.68 19.34
C HIS A 18 -7.27 -14.93 19.06
N VAL A 19 -6.89 -14.76 17.79
CA VAL A 19 -5.73 -13.96 17.37
C VAL A 19 -6.00 -12.45 17.47
N PHE A 20 -7.24 -12.03 17.20
CA PHE A 20 -7.65 -10.62 17.34
C PHE A 20 -7.89 -10.18 18.80
N GLY A 21 -8.14 -11.12 19.72
CA GLY A 21 -8.23 -10.84 21.16
C GLY A 21 -6.93 -10.35 21.79
N SER A 22 -5.76 -10.70 21.23
CA SER A 22 -4.44 -10.25 21.69
C SER A 22 -3.93 -8.96 21.01
N ALA A 23 -4.66 -8.42 20.03
CA ALA A 23 -4.28 -7.23 19.29
C ALA A 23 -5.51 -6.34 19.02
N PRO A 24 -6.07 -5.67 20.05
CA PRO A 24 -7.30 -4.86 19.92
C PRO A 24 -7.18 -3.66 18.96
N TRP A 25 -5.96 -3.35 18.49
CA TRP A 25 -5.68 -2.34 17.46
C TRP A 25 -5.88 -2.85 16.03
N LEU A 26 -5.92 -4.17 15.81
CA LEU A 26 -6.12 -4.76 14.50
C LEU A 26 -7.63 -4.90 14.25
N LYS A 27 -8.32 -3.79 13.97
CA LYS A 27 -9.75 -3.86 13.62
C LYS A 27 -9.89 -4.43 12.21
N PRO A 28 -10.64 -5.53 11.99
CA PRO A 28 -10.95 -5.99 10.64
C PRO A 28 -11.66 -4.85 9.89
N SER A 29 -11.15 -4.50 8.71
CA SER A 29 -11.76 -3.49 7.85
C SER A 29 -13.15 -3.97 7.43
N GLU A 30 -14.18 -3.23 7.84
CA GLU A 30 -15.55 -3.49 7.42
C GLU A 30 -15.68 -3.16 5.93
N LYS A 31 -15.98 -4.18 5.12
CA LYS A 31 -16.11 -4.04 3.66
C LYS A 31 -17.59 -4.07 3.27
N THR A 32 -18.16 -2.91 2.98
CA THR A 32 -19.51 -2.82 2.42
C THR A 32 -19.43 -2.80 0.89
N ARG A 33 -20.13 -3.74 0.22
CA ARG A 33 -20.15 -3.82 -1.25
C ARG A 33 -21.46 -3.24 -1.79
N HIS A 34 -21.36 -2.21 -2.62
CA HIS A 34 -22.52 -1.61 -3.30
C HIS A 34 -22.43 -1.83 -4.81
N LYS A 35 -23.56 -2.22 -5.43
CA LYS A 35 -23.70 -2.23 -6.88
C LYS A 35 -24.19 -0.87 -7.35
N VAL A 36 -23.43 -0.21 -8.21
CA VAL A 36 -23.72 1.13 -8.74
C VAL A 36 -23.58 1.12 -10.26
N LYS A 37 -24.30 2.03 -10.92
CA LYS A 37 -24.27 2.19 -12.38
C LYS A 37 -23.50 3.46 -12.75
N VAL A 38 -22.60 3.34 -13.73
CA VAL A 38 -21.91 4.48 -14.33
C VAL A 38 -22.86 5.22 -15.27
N PHE A 39 -22.85 6.54 -15.25
CA PHE A 39 -23.68 7.37 -16.12
C PHE A 39 -22.90 8.58 -16.67
N LYS A 40 -23.39 9.15 -17.77
CA LYS A 40 -22.79 10.34 -18.38
C LYS A 40 -23.20 11.59 -17.61
N SER A 41 -22.23 12.43 -17.29
CA SER A 41 -22.41 13.75 -16.68
C SER A 41 -21.65 14.76 -17.53
N GLY A 42 -22.35 15.47 -18.42
CA GLY A 42 -21.72 16.35 -19.40
C GLY A 42 -20.81 15.58 -20.35
N ASN A 43 -19.53 15.97 -20.44
CA ASN A 43 -18.51 15.29 -21.25
C ASN A 43 -17.72 14.22 -20.47
N SER A 44 -18.19 13.83 -19.29
CA SER A 44 -17.48 12.91 -18.39
C SER A 44 -18.37 11.77 -17.93
N LEU A 45 -17.74 10.75 -17.34
CA LEU A 45 -18.44 9.65 -16.65
C LEU A 45 -18.46 9.92 -15.15
N ALA A 46 -19.57 9.55 -14.51
CA ALA A 46 -19.77 9.70 -13.07
C ALA A 46 -20.38 8.42 -12.47
N VAL A 47 -20.11 8.22 -11.19
CA VAL A 47 -20.67 7.14 -10.37
C VAL A 47 -21.33 7.75 -9.14
N ARG A 48 -22.49 7.21 -8.74
CA ARG A 48 -23.16 7.65 -7.52
C ARG A 48 -22.48 7.04 -6.31
N ILE A 49 -22.03 7.88 -5.40
CA ILE A 49 -21.47 7.47 -4.12
C ILE A 49 -22.63 7.39 -3.10
N PRO A 50 -22.86 6.22 -2.46
CA PRO A 50 -23.91 6.10 -1.45
C PRO A 50 -23.70 7.03 -0.25
N ALA A 51 -24.80 7.49 0.36
CA ALA A 51 -24.74 8.25 1.60
C ALA A 51 -24.11 7.43 2.74
N GLY A 52 -23.41 8.09 3.66
CA GLY A 52 -22.71 7.44 4.78
C GLY A 52 -21.27 7.02 4.48
N THR A 53 -20.80 7.14 3.23
CA THR A 53 -19.36 7.15 2.96
C THR A 53 -18.71 8.38 3.60
N ARG A 54 -17.47 8.24 4.06
CA ARG A 54 -16.68 9.37 4.62
C ARG A 54 -16.19 10.38 3.57
N LEU A 55 -16.73 10.32 2.36
CA LEU A 55 -16.40 11.20 1.25
C LEU A 55 -17.29 12.45 1.34
N VAL A 56 -16.67 13.63 1.31
CA VAL A 56 -17.36 14.91 1.39
C VAL A 56 -17.46 15.53 -0.01
N ALA A 57 -18.63 16.03 -0.38
CA ALA A 57 -18.83 16.71 -1.66
C ALA A 57 -17.91 17.93 -1.77
N GLY A 58 -17.27 18.11 -2.94
CA GLY A 58 -16.32 19.19 -3.19
C GLY A 58 -14.90 18.93 -2.71
N THR A 59 -14.60 17.74 -2.17
CA THR A 59 -13.22 17.34 -1.83
C THR A 59 -12.48 16.92 -3.11
N GLU A 60 -11.27 17.44 -3.28
CA GLU A 60 -10.36 17.01 -4.35
C GLU A 60 -9.78 15.64 -4.06
N MET A 61 -9.85 14.75 -5.05
CA MET A 61 -9.36 13.38 -4.97
C MET A 61 -8.51 13.06 -6.19
N ASP A 62 -7.44 12.30 -5.98
CA ASP A 62 -6.68 11.70 -7.05
C ASP A 62 -7.39 10.42 -7.51
N LEU A 63 -7.52 10.27 -8.83
CA LEU A 63 -8.11 9.10 -9.48
C LEU A 63 -6.99 8.27 -10.12
N ILE A 64 -6.75 7.10 -9.55
CA ILE A 64 -5.81 6.12 -10.12
C ILE A 64 -6.61 5.14 -10.96
N VAL A 65 -6.24 5.03 -12.24
CA VAL A 65 -6.87 4.11 -13.20
C VAL A 65 -5.89 2.98 -13.49
N GLU A 66 -6.14 1.80 -12.95
CA GLU A 66 -5.36 0.59 -13.24
C GLU A 66 -6.09 -0.26 -14.29
N ASP A 67 -5.37 -0.67 -15.33
CA ASP A 67 -5.84 -1.51 -16.45
C ASP A 67 -7.15 -1.04 -17.12
N GLY A 68 -7.47 0.26 -17.00
CA GLY A 68 -8.68 0.86 -17.55
C GLY A 68 -9.99 0.45 -16.88
N GLN A 69 -9.96 -0.27 -15.75
CA GLN A 69 -11.16 -0.80 -15.08
C GLN A 69 -11.22 -0.53 -13.58
N PHE A 70 -10.06 -0.48 -12.91
CA PHE A 70 -10.02 -0.27 -11.47
C PHE A 70 -9.82 1.21 -11.17
N LEU A 71 -10.78 1.78 -10.45
CA LEU A 71 -10.76 3.16 -9.99
C LEU A 71 -10.49 3.17 -8.50
N SER A 72 -9.32 3.67 -8.09
CA SER A 72 -9.02 3.97 -6.69
C SER A 72 -9.08 5.49 -6.47
N TYR A 73 -9.70 5.89 -5.36
CA TYR A 73 -9.83 7.30 -4.96
C TYR A 73 -8.97 7.54 -3.72
N GLU A 74 -8.02 8.45 -3.82
CA GLU A 74 -7.19 8.87 -2.69
C GLU A 74 -7.37 10.37 -2.43
N PRO A 75 -7.43 10.82 -1.16
CA PRO A 75 -7.44 12.24 -0.87
C PRO A 75 -6.19 12.93 -1.41
N ALA A 76 -6.37 13.94 -2.26
CA ALA A 76 -5.25 14.63 -2.94
C ALA A 76 -4.26 15.27 -1.95
N ASN A 77 -4.73 15.66 -0.77
CA ASN A 77 -3.92 16.26 0.29
C ASN A 77 -3.75 15.31 1.49
N GLN A 78 -3.47 14.03 1.24
CA GLN A 78 -3.11 13.13 2.33
C GLN A 78 -1.74 13.56 2.90
N PRO A 79 -1.64 13.82 4.22
CA PRO A 79 -0.36 14.17 4.81
C PRO A 79 0.61 13.01 4.56
N LYS A 80 1.72 13.30 3.86
CA LYS A 80 2.78 12.30 3.62
C LYS A 80 3.07 11.59 4.92
N ARG A 81 3.12 10.25 4.90
CA ARG A 81 3.44 9.44 6.08
C ARG A 81 4.83 9.84 6.56
N LYS A 82 4.88 10.75 7.53
CA LYS A 82 6.15 11.18 8.14
C LYS A 82 6.60 10.06 9.07
N PHE A 83 7.82 9.60 8.85
CA PHE A 83 8.50 8.76 9.81
C PHE A 83 8.75 9.58 11.09
N ASN A 84 8.25 9.10 12.23
CA ASN A 84 8.47 9.80 13.49
C ASN A 84 9.87 9.46 14.00
N ILE A 85 10.85 10.28 13.63
CA ILE A 85 12.25 10.06 14.01
C ILE A 85 12.45 10.08 15.53
N ALA A 86 11.66 10.86 16.28
CA ALA A 86 11.75 10.90 17.74
C ALA A 86 11.39 9.56 18.39
N LYS A 87 10.61 8.70 17.73
CA LYS A 87 10.30 7.35 18.21
C LYS A 87 11.39 6.31 17.92
N VAL A 88 12.32 6.63 17.01
CA VAL A 88 13.32 5.66 16.50
C VAL A 88 14.74 6.12 16.81
N ALA A 89 14.96 7.40 17.10
CA ALA A 89 16.22 7.89 17.60
C ALA A 89 16.63 7.12 18.86
N GLY A 90 17.77 6.43 18.80
CA GLY A 90 18.28 5.60 19.90
C GLY A 90 17.72 4.17 19.97
N SER A 91 16.82 3.75 19.07
CA SER A 91 16.30 2.37 19.06
C SER A 91 17.31 1.34 18.57
N ALA A 92 18.36 1.78 17.88
CA ALA A 92 19.41 0.91 17.38
C ALA A 92 20.60 0.93 18.36
N THR A 93 20.42 0.21 19.46
CA THR A 93 21.34 0.19 20.62
C THR A 93 22.59 -0.64 20.37
N ASP A 94 22.51 -1.62 19.46
CA ASP A 94 23.58 -2.59 19.18
C ASP A 94 24.30 -2.32 17.84
N LEU A 95 24.12 -1.13 17.25
CA LEU A 95 24.87 -0.74 16.05
C LEU A 95 26.30 -0.36 16.43
N ASN A 96 27.25 -1.18 16.00
CA ASN A 96 28.67 -0.90 16.12
C ASN A 96 29.23 -0.31 14.83
N LEU A 97 30.25 0.53 14.95
CA LEU A 97 31.02 0.98 13.78
C LEU A 97 31.74 -0.21 13.17
N ILE A 98 31.61 -0.38 11.85
CA ILE A 98 32.38 -1.38 11.09
C ILE A 98 33.88 -1.08 11.17
N ALA A 99 34.70 -2.13 11.24
CA ALA A 99 36.15 -1.98 11.31
C ALA A 99 36.69 -1.30 10.04
N PRO A 100 37.79 -0.54 10.10
CA PRO A 100 38.36 0.13 8.92
C PRO A 100 38.63 -0.80 7.74
N GLU A 101 38.98 -2.05 8.02
CA GLU A 101 39.33 -3.08 7.04
C GLU A 101 38.09 -3.52 6.25
N ASP A 102 36.94 -3.59 6.90
CA ASP A 102 35.65 -3.95 6.27
C ASP A 102 35.06 -2.83 5.40
N ARG A 103 35.65 -1.63 5.44
CA ARG A 103 35.24 -0.47 4.62
C ARG A 103 35.94 -0.44 3.26
N LEU A 104 36.91 -1.34 3.04
CA LEU A 104 37.61 -1.45 1.78
C LEU A 104 36.70 -2.15 0.76
N PHE A 105 36.46 -1.47 -0.36
CA PHE A 105 35.79 -2.07 -1.51
C PHE A 105 36.86 -2.55 -2.49
N ASP A 106 36.64 -3.72 -3.10
CA ASP A 106 37.50 -4.18 -4.20
C ASP A 106 37.41 -3.20 -5.39
N ASP A 107 38.56 -2.92 -5.99
CA ASP A 107 38.63 -2.15 -7.23
C ASP A 107 37.87 -2.90 -8.33
N ARG A 108 36.76 -2.29 -8.78
CA ARG A 108 35.96 -2.80 -9.89
C ARG A 108 35.90 -1.76 -11.01
N ALA A 109 35.98 -2.22 -12.25
CA ALA A 109 35.80 -1.35 -13.40
C ALA A 109 34.41 -0.68 -13.36
N LEU A 110 34.40 0.65 -13.44
CA LEU A 110 33.15 1.41 -13.53
C LEU A 110 32.52 1.14 -14.90
N LEU A 111 31.19 0.92 -14.93
CA LEU A 111 30.44 0.71 -16.18
C LEU A 111 30.41 1.96 -17.10
N THR A 112 30.93 3.09 -16.65
CA THR A 112 31.06 4.31 -17.44
C THR A 112 32.30 4.22 -18.35
N GLY A 113 32.12 3.55 -19.49
CA GLY A 113 33.17 3.43 -20.51
C GLY A 113 32.90 2.44 -21.64
N LYS A 114 31.64 2.19 -22.03
CA LYS A 114 31.34 1.39 -23.22
C LYS A 114 30.74 2.29 -24.29
N ASN A 115 31.61 2.94 -25.06
CA ASN A 115 31.44 3.28 -26.48
C ASN A 115 32.59 4.18 -26.97
N SER A 116 33.61 3.57 -27.58
CA SER A 116 34.20 3.99 -28.86
C SER A 116 35.45 3.16 -29.14
N GLY A 117 35.41 2.35 -30.19
CA GLY A 117 36.53 1.51 -30.58
C GLY A 117 36.14 0.48 -31.64
N ASN A 118 35.43 0.93 -32.67
CA ASN A 118 35.41 0.25 -33.97
C ASN A 118 35.77 1.29 -35.02
N ASP A 119 37.05 1.64 -35.08
CA ASP A 119 37.61 2.39 -36.19
C ASP A 119 38.29 1.38 -37.10
N GLY A 120 37.58 1.04 -38.18
CA GLY A 120 38.07 0.11 -39.19
C GLY A 120 39.24 0.71 -39.96
N THR A 121 40.26 -0.12 -40.15
CA THR A 121 41.13 -0.19 -41.33
C THR A 121 41.55 -1.64 -41.52
#